data_AF-A0A197SKJ9-F1
#
_entry.id   AF-A0A197SKJ9-F1
#
_cell.length_a   1.000
_cell.length_b   1.000
_cell.length_c   1.000
_cell.angle_alpha   90.00
_cell.angle_beta   90.00
_cell.angle_gamma   90.00
#
_symmetry.space_group_name_H-M   'P 1'
#
loop_
_entity.id
_entity.type
_entity.pdbx_description
1 polymer ?
#
loop_
_entity_poly.entity_id
_entity_poly.type
_entity_poly.pdbx_seq_one_letter_code
_entity_poly.pdbx_strand_id
1 'polypeptide(L)'
;MGGACLLLTTGELVPGDVVATGVDRWHVVVRTAPASEARTRLVLRPVGGGPDQERLLDRRERQVVRVGRVDPAGAGTPEGPGTGRRRVVVTGLGALTPLGPDVSGLWQGLLSGRSAVVLLEGEEFDGLPVRLAARAAVDPADLLPRPLARRMNRSAQLAVLAAREAWRDAGLDLEGARQSGLLPARAGVSMGSIIGGAPVLVEAQRRLEQRGPRAVSPHTAPMLVPSSAAAQISIDLGILGEASTVVSACASGTEAIGRAVDRIRDGHLDLVVAGGTEAVITPAILASFAAMRAVSTRNDEPASASRPFDKKRDGFVLGEGAGVLVLEAEEHARARGARIYCEAAGWGLSADAFHMAAPEPGGRGIEAALRAALADADATAADVVHVNAHATATVEGDRAEARALGRVLGAHTPDVPVTANKGALGHLQGGAGGVEAIAAVLALRDGLIPPTAGCDDIEDGIALDVVRRSPRSLPLDGDIALSDSFGFGGHNAVLAFRSIGWPAAS
;
A
#
# COMPACT_ATOMS: atom_id res chain seq x y z
N MET A 1 9.21 -27.65 -23.56
CA MET A 1 9.16 -28.26 -22.22
C MET A 1 10.17 -29.40 -22.13
N GLY A 2 11.40 -29.14 -21.66
CA GLY A 2 12.45 -30.16 -21.52
C GLY A 2 12.62 -30.57 -20.06
N GLY A 3 12.20 -31.78 -19.71
CA GLY A 3 12.36 -32.36 -18.37
C GLY A 3 12.68 -33.86 -18.46
N ALA A 4 13.33 -34.41 -17.41
CA ALA A 4 13.66 -35.83 -17.36
C ALA A 4 12.40 -36.70 -17.44
N CYS A 5 12.49 -37.84 -18.16
CA CYS A 5 11.40 -38.79 -18.33
C CYS A 5 11.82 -40.19 -17.87
N LEU A 6 10.86 -40.99 -17.40
CA LEU A 6 10.99 -42.38 -17.00
C LEU A 6 10.01 -43.24 -17.82
N LEU A 7 10.28 -44.54 -17.89
CA LEU A 7 9.37 -45.53 -18.47
C LEU A 7 8.76 -46.36 -17.35
N LEU A 8 7.46 -46.18 -17.12
CA LEU A 8 6.68 -46.98 -16.17
C LEU A 8 5.69 -47.87 -16.92
N THR A 9 5.32 -49.01 -16.36
CA THR A 9 4.19 -49.79 -16.87
C THR A 9 2.86 -49.11 -16.51
N THR A 10 1.82 -49.30 -17.31
CA THR A 10 0.47 -48.76 -17.03
C THR A 10 -0.01 -49.12 -15.61
N GLY A 11 0.33 -50.32 -15.13
CA GLY A 11 -0.04 -50.78 -13.79
C GLY A 11 0.69 -50.10 -12.64
N GLU A 12 1.78 -49.38 -12.91
CA GLU A 12 2.57 -48.61 -11.93
C GLU A 12 2.14 -47.13 -11.86
N LEU A 13 1.31 -46.68 -12.80
CA LEU A 13 0.82 -45.30 -12.82
C LEU A 13 -0.14 -45.02 -11.66
N VAL A 14 0.02 -43.84 -11.06
CA VAL A 14 -0.85 -43.35 -10.00
C VAL A 14 -1.39 -41.96 -10.33
N PRO A 15 -2.46 -41.50 -9.66
CA PRO A 15 -2.94 -40.13 -9.80
C PRO A 15 -1.81 -39.10 -9.62
N GLY A 16 -1.70 -38.18 -10.57
CA GLY A 16 -0.72 -37.11 -10.61
C GLY A 16 0.49 -37.38 -11.51
N ASP A 17 0.68 -38.60 -12.00
CA ASP A 17 1.72 -38.90 -13.00
C ASP A 17 1.37 -38.22 -14.35
N VAL A 18 2.38 -37.68 -15.04
CA VAL A 18 2.21 -37.00 -16.34
C VAL A 18 2.71 -37.90 -17.46
N VAL A 19 1.78 -38.42 -18.27
CA VAL A 19 2.03 -39.44 -19.31
C VAL A 19 1.94 -38.86 -20.72
N ALA A 20 2.80 -39.32 -21.63
CA ALA A 20 2.69 -38.98 -23.05
C ALA A 20 1.67 -39.89 -23.77
N THR A 21 0.78 -39.31 -24.57
CA THR A 21 -0.20 -40.06 -25.39
C THR A 21 -0.01 -39.87 -26.90
N GLY A 22 1.07 -39.21 -27.30
CA GLY A 22 1.49 -38.97 -28.69
C GLY A 22 2.70 -38.06 -28.74
N VAL A 23 3.19 -37.75 -29.95
CA VAL A 23 4.24 -36.74 -30.16
C VAL A 23 3.68 -35.40 -29.67
N ASP A 24 4.28 -34.88 -28.59
CA ASP A 24 3.91 -33.62 -27.91
C ASP A 24 2.53 -33.56 -27.23
N ARG A 25 1.87 -34.70 -26.98
CA ARG A 25 0.60 -34.74 -26.23
C ARG A 25 0.81 -35.31 -24.83
N TRP A 26 0.64 -34.49 -23.81
CA TRP A 26 0.82 -34.87 -22.41
C TRP A 26 -0.50 -34.80 -21.64
N HIS A 27 -0.73 -35.79 -20.78
CA HIS A 27 -1.92 -35.87 -19.94
C HIS A 27 -1.53 -36.17 -18.48
N VAL A 28 -2.28 -35.63 -17.54
CA VAL A 28 -2.19 -35.98 -16.12
C VAL A 28 -3.10 -37.17 -15.86
N VAL A 29 -2.59 -38.18 -15.16
CA VAL A 29 -3.40 -39.28 -14.64
C VAL A 29 -4.26 -38.76 -13.50
N VAL A 30 -5.57 -38.68 -13.73
CA VAL A 30 -6.54 -38.23 -12.72
C VAL A 30 -6.94 -39.38 -11.80
N ARG A 31 -7.12 -40.56 -12.39
CA ARG A 31 -7.54 -41.77 -11.67
C ARG A 31 -7.02 -43.01 -12.38
N THR A 32 -6.60 -44.01 -11.60
CA THR A 32 -6.29 -45.36 -12.08
C THR A 32 -7.23 -46.37 -11.41
N ALA A 33 -7.74 -47.34 -12.18
CA ALA A 33 -8.61 -48.39 -11.66
C ALA A 33 -8.32 -49.73 -12.36
N PRO A 34 -8.25 -50.87 -11.63
CA PRO A 34 -8.15 -52.19 -12.25
C PRO A 34 -9.41 -52.46 -13.08
N ALA A 35 -9.25 -52.91 -14.32
CA ALA A 35 -10.37 -53.34 -15.16
C ALA A 35 -10.42 -54.86 -15.34
N SER A 36 -9.26 -55.52 -15.34
CA SER A 36 -9.09 -56.99 -15.25
C SER A 36 -7.67 -57.31 -14.79
N GLU A 37 -7.31 -58.60 -14.66
CA GLU A 37 -5.94 -59.02 -14.36
C GLU A 37 -4.91 -58.50 -15.38
N ALA A 38 -5.33 -58.30 -16.63
CA ALA A 38 -4.46 -57.84 -17.72
C ALA A 38 -4.60 -56.36 -18.08
N ARG A 39 -5.65 -55.65 -17.62
CA ARG A 39 -5.93 -54.27 -18.06
C ARG A 39 -6.17 -53.27 -16.93
N THR A 40 -5.73 -52.03 -17.14
CA THR A 40 -5.97 -50.88 -16.26
C THR A 40 -6.73 -49.80 -17.00
N ARG A 41 -7.75 -49.26 -16.34
CA ARG A 41 -8.49 -48.07 -16.76
C ARG A 41 -7.81 -46.83 -16.20
N LEU A 42 -7.47 -45.90 -17.08
CA LEU A 42 -6.92 -44.59 -16.76
C LEU A 42 -7.95 -43.51 -17.10
N VAL A 43 -8.13 -42.55 -16.21
CA VAL A 43 -8.77 -41.27 -16.52
C VAL A 43 -7.64 -40.25 -16.68
N LEU A 44 -7.56 -39.64 -17.85
CA LEU A 44 -6.47 -38.76 -18.27
C LEU A 44 -7.00 -37.38 -18.59
N ARG A 45 -6.36 -36.34 -18.06
CA ARG A 45 -6.68 -34.95 -18.38
C ARG A 45 -5.59 -34.30 -19.23
N PRO A 46 -5.91 -33.68 -20.38
CA PRO A 46 -4.91 -32.98 -21.17
C PRO A 46 -4.23 -31.88 -20.35
N VAL A 47 -2.89 -31.80 -20.41
CA VAL A 47 -2.13 -30.77 -19.67
C VAL A 47 -2.48 -29.35 -20.16
N GLY A 48 -2.89 -29.18 -21.43
CA GLY A 48 -3.36 -27.90 -21.98
C GLY A 48 -4.84 -27.58 -21.73
N GLY A 49 -5.53 -28.34 -20.86
CA GLY A 49 -6.97 -28.21 -20.62
C GLY A 49 -7.83 -28.96 -21.64
N GLY A 50 -9.09 -29.20 -21.27
CA GLY A 50 -10.05 -30.00 -22.04
C GLY A 50 -10.71 -31.10 -21.19
N PRO A 51 -11.68 -31.84 -21.76
CA PRO A 51 -12.40 -32.87 -21.02
C PRO A 51 -11.51 -34.07 -20.69
N ASP A 52 -11.83 -34.72 -19.57
CA ASP A 52 -11.20 -35.98 -19.17
C ASP A 52 -11.46 -37.08 -20.20
N GLN A 53 -10.42 -37.84 -20.50
CA GLN A 53 -10.44 -38.96 -21.43
C GLN A 53 -10.23 -40.26 -20.67
N GLU A 54 -11.11 -41.24 -20.89
CA GLU A 54 -10.89 -42.58 -20.38
C GLU A 54 -10.11 -43.42 -21.39
N ARG A 55 -9.08 -44.14 -20.91
CA ARG A 55 -8.33 -45.12 -21.70
C ARG A 55 -8.24 -46.45 -20.96
N LEU A 56 -8.35 -47.53 -21.72
CA LEU A 56 -8.17 -48.89 -21.22
C LEU A 56 -6.92 -49.48 -21.88
N LEU A 57 -5.86 -49.67 -21.08
CA LEU A 57 -4.54 -50.09 -21.58
C LEU A 57 -4.11 -51.42 -20.93
N ASP A 58 -3.18 -52.13 -21.58
CA ASP A 58 -2.57 -53.32 -21.01
C ASP A 58 -1.72 -52.93 -19.79
N ARG A 59 -1.83 -53.68 -18.69
CA ARG A 59 -1.10 -53.39 -17.44
C ARG A 59 0.41 -53.33 -17.65
N ARG A 60 0.96 -54.11 -18.60
CA ARG A 60 2.40 -54.23 -18.87
C ARG A 60 2.88 -53.28 -19.97
N GLU A 61 1.99 -52.56 -20.63
CA GLU A 61 2.35 -51.54 -21.62
C GLU A 61 3.16 -50.43 -20.97
N ARG A 62 4.25 -49.99 -21.62
CA ARG A 62 5.13 -48.96 -21.08
C ARG A 62 4.69 -47.56 -21.51
N GLN A 63 4.56 -46.66 -20.55
CA GLN A 63 4.20 -45.27 -20.71
C GLN A 63 5.43 -44.39 -20.42
N VAL A 64 5.61 -43.33 -21.22
CA VAL A 64 6.62 -42.31 -20.95
C VAL A 64 6.03 -41.32 -19.94
N VAL A 65 6.68 -41.21 -18.79
CA VAL A 65 6.22 -40.41 -17.64
C VAL A 65 7.25 -39.33 -17.31
N ARG A 66 6.82 -38.09 -17.11
CA ARG A 66 7.74 -37.03 -16.63
C ARG A 66 8.10 -37.23 -15.15
N VAL A 67 9.32 -36.86 -14.79
CA VAL A 67 9.79 -36.84 -13.39
C VAL A 67 9.12 -35.67 -12.67
N GLY A 68 8.18 -35.99 -11.76
CA GLY A 68 7.42 -35.02 -10.96
C GLY A 68 5.91 -35.28 -11.04
N ARG A 69 5.24 -35.38 -9.89
CA ARG A 69 3.78 -35.53 -9.83
C ARG A 69 3.11 -34.17 -9.75
N VAL A 70 2.01 -34.02 -10.48
CA VAL A 70 1.15 -32.84 -10.48
C VAL A 70 -0.10 -33.17 -9.67
N ASP A 71 -0.64 -32.21 -8.90
CA ASP A 71 -1.93 -32.40 -8.25
C ASP A 71 -3.04 -32.59 -9.31
N PRO A 72 -3.74 -33.74 -9.34
CA PRO A 72 -4.83 -33.98 -10.27
C PRO A 72 -5.97 -32.94 -10.22
N ALA A 73 -6.14 -32.27 -9.08
CA ALA A 73 -7.14 -31.22 -8.90
C ALA A 73 -6.74 -29.89 -9.57
N GLY A 74 -5.44 -29.67 -9.81
CA GLY A 74 -4.90 -28.44 -10.39
C GLY A 74 -4.74 -28.46 -11.91
N ALA A 75 -4.79 -29.63 -12.55
CA ALA A 75 -4.82 -29.72 -14.01
C ALA A 75 -6.23 -29.37 -14.47
N GLY A 76 -6.49 -28.21 -15.07
CA GLY A 76 -7.85 -27.88 -15.52
C GLY A 76 -8.24 -26.41 -15.53
N THR A 77 -7.32 -25.50 -15.80
CA THR A 77 -7.64 -24.15 -16.27
C THR A 77 -6.62 -23.75 -17.35
N PRO A 78 -7.02 -23.00 -18.39
CA PRO A 78 -6.12 -22.61 -19.49
C PRO A 78 -4.95 -21.79 -18.95
N GLU A 79 -3.76 -21.95 -19.54
CA GLU A 79 -2.55 -21.21 -19.15
C GLU A 79 -2.80 -19.69 -19.06
N GLY A 80 -2.73 -19.16 -17.84
CA GLY A 80 -2.34 -17.77 -17.56
C GLY A 80 -0.80 -17.65 -17.54
N PRO A 81 -0.25 -16.43 -17.62
CA PRO A 81 1.17 -16.21 -17.89
C PRO A 81 2.02 -16.71 -16.73
N GLY A 82 2.90 -17.69 -16.97
CA GLY A 82 3.99 -18.06 -16.07
C GLY A 82 3.57 -18.61 -14.70
N THR A 83 4.26 -19.64 -14.23
CA THR A 83 4.24 -20.03 -12.81
C THR A 83 5.04 -19.06 -11.92
N GLY A 84 5.15 -17.80 -12.35
CA GLY A 84 5.75 -16.70 -11.62
C GLY A 84 4.66 -15.73 -11.19
N ARG A 85 4.66 -15.36 -9.91
CA ARG A 85 3.84 -14.27 -9.35
C ARG A 85 3.93 -13.04 -10.27
N ARG A 86 2.80 -12.51 -10.78
CA ARG A 86 2.80 -11.35 -11.70
C ARG A 86 3.55 -10.20 -11.03
N ARG A 87 4.49 -9.57 -11.73
CA ARG A 87 5.16 -8.38 -11.20
C ARG A 87 4.18 -7.21 -11.20
N VAL A 88 4.22 -6.43 -10.14
CA VAL A 88 3.36 -5.26 -9.95
C VAL A 88 4.22 -4.02 -10.01
N VAL A 89 3.82 -3.08 -10.83
CA VAL A 89 4.56 -1.83 -11.07
C VAL A 89 3.70 -0.63 -10.74
N VAL A 90 4.37 0.46 -10.37
CA VAL A 90 3.73 1.76 -10.17
C VAL A 90 3.77 2.54 -11.47
N THR A 91 2.61 2.90 -12.03
CA THR A 91 2.53 3.63 -13.32
C THR A 91 2.04 5.06 -13.19
N GLY A 92 1.38 5.41 -12.09
CA GLY A 92 0.90 6.77 -11.83
C GLY A 92 0.92 7.14 -10.36
N LEU A 93 1.11 8.43 -10.07
CA LEU A 93 1.16 9.02 -8.73
C LEU A 93 0.22 10.21 -8.65
N GLY A 94 -0.46 10.36 -7.51
CA GLY A 94 -1.34 11.51 -7.26
C GLY A 94 -1.45 11.83 -5.78
N ALA A 95 -1.42 13.11 -5.43
CA ALA A 95 -1.36 13.55 -4.05
C ALA A 95 -2.08 14.88 -3.84
N LEU A 96 -2.73 15.05 -2.68
CA LEU A 96 -3.20 16.35 -2.21
C LEU A 96 -2.89 16.44 -0.73
N THR A 97 -1.94 17.30 -0.37
CA THR A 97 -1.26 17.28 0.93
C THR A 97 -1.12 18.68 1.52
N PRO A 98 -0.65 18.80 2.78
CA PRO A 98 -0.33 20.10 3.37
C PRO A 98 0.81 20.85 2.68
N LEU A 99 1.70 20.15 1.96
CA LEU A 99 2.83 20.77 1.27
C LEU A 99 2.49 21.27 -0.13
N GLY A 100 1.43 20.74 -0.75
CA GLY A 100 0.98 21.14 -2.07
C GLY A 100 -0.24 20.36 -2.58
N PRO A 101 -0.90 20.89 -3.63
CA PRO A 101 -2.15 20.35 -4.16
C PRO A 101 -1.96 19.17 -5.14
N ASP A 102 -0.72 18.78 -5.41
CA ASP A 102 -0.31 17.78 -6.40
C ASP A 102 1.01 17.10 -5.98
N VAL A 103 1.45 16.07 -6.72
CA VAL A 103 2.70 15.32 -6.46
C VAL A 103 3.93 16.23 -6.54
N SER A 104 3.92 17.21 -7.44
CA SER A 104 5.03 18.17 -7.59
C SER A 104 5.19 19.02 -6.35
N GLY A 105 4.10 19.59 -5.84
CA GLY A 105 4.06 20.40 -4.63
C GLY A 105 4.44 19.61 -3.38
N LEU A 106 3.96 18.36 -3.26
CA LEU A 106 4.42 17.43 -2.23
C LEU A 106 5.95 17.26 -2.28
N TRP A 107 6.48 16.90 -3.44
CA TRP A 107 7.90 16.56 -3.58
C TRP A 107 8.83 17.75 -3.32
N GLN A 108 8.53 18.90 -3.93
CA GLN A 108 9.30 20.12 -3.71
C GLN A 108 9.21 20.60 -2.26
N GLY A 109 8.04 20.45 -1.63
CA GLY A 109 7.87 20.73 -0.21
C GLY A 109 8.78 19.88 0.66
N LEU A 110 8.80 18.56 0.44
CA LEU A 110 9.64 17.62 1.17
C LEU A 110 11.13 17.92 0.98
N LEU A 111 11.58 18.12 -0.27
CA LEU A 111 12.98 18.44 -0.56
C LEU A 111 13.43 19.76 0.07
N SER A 112 12.53 20.74 0.19
CA SER A 112 12.85 22.01 0.86
C SER A 112 12.99 21.89 2.39
N GLY A 113 12.57 20.77 2.99
CA GLY A 113 12.60 20.56 4.44
C GLY A 113 11.67 21.48 5.23
N ARG A 114 10.69 22.14 4.56
CA ARG A 114 9.75 23.05 5.23
C ARG A 114 8.65 22.28 5.95
N SER A 115 8.19 22.81 7.08
CA SER A 115 7.02 22.30 7.79
C SER A 115 5.74 22.99 7.31
N ALA A 116 4.68 22.20 7.10
CA ALA A 116 3.32 22.67 6.81
C ALA A 116 2.46 22.80 8.09
N VAL A 117 3.04 22.55 9.26
CA VAL A 117 2.32 22.66 10.52
C VAL A 117 2.06 24.12 10.86
N VAL A 118 0.80 24.43 11.13
CA VAL A 118 0.33 25.76 11.51
C VAL A 118 -0.46 25.72 12.82
N LEU A 119 -0.56 26.89 13.45
CA LEU A 119 -1.54 27.12 14.50
C LEU A 119 -2.92 27.28 13.85
N LEU A 120 -3.92 26.55 14.35
CA LEU A 120 -5.30 26.63 13.90
C LEU A 120 -5.95 27.90 14.43
N GLU A 121 -6.55 28.65 13.51
CA GLU A 121 -7.36 29.84 13.80
C GLU A 121 -8.85 29.48 13.79
N GLY A 122 -9.66 30.25 14.53
CA GLY A 122 -11.12 30.10 14.59
C GLY A 122 -11.64 29.94 16.02
N GLU A 123 -12.79 30.57 16.31
CA GLU A 123 -13.44 30.53 17.63
C GLU A 123 -13.75 29.08 18.08
N GLU A 124 -13.96 28.17 17.14
CA GLU A 124 -14.22 26.76 17.45
C GLU A 124 -13.01 26.01 18.01
N PHE A 125 -11.79 26.53 17.83
CA PHE A 125 -10.56 25.97 18.39
C PHE A 125 -10.14 26.69 19.68
N ASP A 126 -10.82 27.77 20.08
CA ASP A 126 -10.49 28.50 21.30
C ASP A 126 -10.70 27.66 22.56
N GLY A 127 -9.78 27.80 23.52
CA GLY A 127 -9.78 27.03 24.76
C GLY A 127 -9.30 25.58 24.63
N LEU A 128 -9.00 25.09 23.41
CA LEU A 128 -8.38 23.78 23.24
C LEU A 128 -6.91 23.81 23.74
N PRO A 129 -6.47 22.75 24.44
CA PRO A 129 -5.08 22.66 24.92
C PRO A 129 -4.06 22.53 23.78
N VAL A 130 -4.48 21.98 22.63
CA VAL A 130 -3.66 21.82 21.42
C VAL A 130 -4.44 22.34 20.23
N ARG A 131 -3.80 23.23 19.45
CA ARG A 131 -4.37 23.89 18.26
C ARG A 131 -3.43 23.76 17.06
N LEU A 132 -2.62 22.71 17.00
CA LEU A 132 -1.69 22.49 15.90
C LEU A 132 -2.26 21.51 14.89
N ALA A 133 -2.14 21.82 13.60
CA ALA A 133 -2.39 20.84 12.55
C ALA A 133 -1.68 21.20 11.24
N ALA A 134 -1.63 20.23 10.33
CA ALA A 134 -1.22 20.42 8.94
C ALA A 134 -2.43 20.18 8.02
N ARG A 135 -3.08 21.28 7.60
CA ARG A 135 -4.24 21.23 6.69
C ARG A 135 -3.80 21.03 5.26
N ALA A 136 -4.66 20.44 4.42
CA ALA A 136 -4.40 20.37 2.98
C ALA A 136 -4.13 21.78 2.42
N ALA A 137 -3.15 21.91 1.52
CA ALA A 137 -2.67 23.20 1.02
C ALA A 137 -3.77 24.03 0.30
N VAL A 138 -4.81 23.34 -0.18
CA VAL A 138 -5.97 23.91 -0.85
C VAL A 138 -7.24 23.24 -0.33
N ASP A 139 -8.36 23.95 -0.36
CA ASP A 139 -9.65 23.33 -0.08
C ASP A 139 -10.05 22.43 -1.28
N PRO A 140 -10.14 21.10 -1.13
CA PRO A 140 -10.56 20.22 -2.21
C PRO A 140 -11.96 20.53 -2.75
N ALA A 141 -12.83 21.18 -1.98
CA ALA A 141 -14.14 21.59 -2.46
C ALA A 141 -14.06 22.64 -3.57
N ASP A 142 -13.02 23.48 -3.59
CA ASP A 142 -12.81 24.53 -4.60
C ASP A 142 -12.32 23.97 -5.94
N LEU A 143 -11.79 22.74 -5.93
CA LEU A 143 -11.28 22.04 -7.12
C LEU A 143 -12.33 21.13 -7.78
N LEU A 144 -13.53 21.03 -7.20
CA LEU A 144 -14.60 20.14 -7.66
C LEU A 144 -15.84 20.93 -8.09
N PRO A 145 -16.59 20.45 -9.11
CA PRO A 145 -17.90 20.99 -9.40
C PRO A 145 -18.81 20.92 -8.16
N ARG A 146 -19.47 22.03 -7.82
CA ARG A 146 -20.31 22.15 -6.61
C ARG A 146 -21.28 20.98 -6.38
N PRO A 147 -21.98 20.42 -7.39
CA PRO A 147 -22.87 19.28 -7.19
C PRO A 147 -22.15 18.02 -6.69
N LEU A 148 -20.91 17.82 -7.15
CA LEU A 148 -20.07 16.67 -6.78
C LEU A 148 -19.51 16.87 -5.36
N ALA A 149 -18.91 18.04 -5.10
CA ALA A 149 -18.32 18.38 -3.80
C ALA A 149 -19.33 18.20 -2.65
N ARG A 150 -20.59 18.65 -2.85
CA ARG A 150 -21.66 18.55 -1.85
C ARG A 150 -22.16 17.13 -1.55
N ARG A 151 -21.72 16.11 -2.31
CA ARG A 151 -22.10 14.70 -2.13
C ARG A 151 -20.95 13.84 -1.59
N MET A 152 -19.81 14.45 -1.32
CA MET A 152 -18.62 13.80 -0.75
C MET A 152 -18.28 14.41 0.61
N ASN A 153 -17.79 13.60 1.55
CA ASN A 153 -17.05 14.14 2.69
C ASN A 153 -15.69 14.67 2.23
N ARG A 154 -15.01 15.46 3.08
CA ARG A 154 -13.71 16.07 2.76
C ARG A 154 -12.65 15.04 2.38
N SER A 155 -12.57 13.91 3.09
CA SER A 155 -11.61 12.84 2.80
C SER A 155 -11.82 12.21 1.41
N ALA A 156 -13.06 11.99 1.00
CA ALA A 156 -13.40 11.50 -0.33
C ALA A 156 -13.11 12.53 -1.43
N GLN A 157 -13.29 13.83 -1.17
CA GLN A 157 -12.91 14.89 -2.11
C GLN A 157 -11.39 14.88 -2.37
N LEU A 158 -10.58 14.81 -1.30
CA LEU A 158 -9.12 14.69 -1.40
C LEU A 158 -8.72 13.45 -2.21
N ALA A 159 -9.34 12.30 -1.90
CA ALA A 159 -9.05 11.03 -2.55
C ALA A 159 -9.38 11.02 -4.03
N VAL A 160 -10.53 11.57 -4.44
CA VAL A 160 -10.93 11.67 -5.86
C VAL A 160 -9.97 12.57 -6.64
N LEU A 161 -9.57 13.70 -6.06
CA LEU A 161 -8.62 14.61 -6.72
C LEU A 161 -7.24 13.97 -6.89
N ALA A 162 -6.71 13.32 -5.85
CA ALA A 162 -5.46 12.57 -5.91
C ALA A 162 -5.56 11.39 -6.89
N ALA A 163 -6.68 10.66 -6.92
CA ALA A 163 -6.89 9.56 -7.86
C ALA A 163 -6.94 10.04 -9.31
N ARG A 164 -7.57 11.18 -9.60
CA ARG A 164 -7.57 11.79 -10.95
C ARG A 164 -6.17 12.19 -11.39
N GLU A 165 -5.36 12.73 -10.48
CA GLU A 165 -3.96 13.03 -10.77
C GLU A 165 -3.19 11.74 -11.08
N ALA A 166 -3.28 10.72 -10.23
CA ALA A 166 -2.61 9.43 -10.43
C ALA A 166 -3.03 8.74 -11.74
N TRP A 167 -4.33 8.79 -12.04
CA TRP A 167 -4.91 8.22 -13.27
C TRP A 167 -4.36 8.90 -14.52
N ARG A 168 -4.34 10.24 -14.52
CA ARG A 168 -3.76 11.03 -15.63
C ARG A 168 -2.25 10.78 -15.74
N ASP A 169 -1.55 10.73 -14.62
CA ASP A 169 -0.10 10.48 -14.55
C ASP A 169 0.27 9.07 -15.06
N ALA A 170 -0.64 8.10 -14.94
CA ALA A 170 -0.54 6.79 -15.56
C ALA A 170 -0.80 6.79 -17.07
N GLY A 171 -1.16 7.93 -17.68
CA GLY A 171 -1.47 8.07 -19.10
C GLY A 171 -2.88 7.56 -19.48
N LEU A 172 -3.82 7.62 -18.54
CA LEU A 172 -5.20 7.16 -18.73
C LEU A 172 -6.18 8.34 -18.89
N ASP A 173 -7.33 8.07 -19.51
CA ASP A 173 -8.37 9.06 -19.79
C ASP A 173 -9.27 9.30 -18.58
N LEU A 174 -9.48 10.56 -18.20
CA LEU A 174 -10.33 10.95 -17.08
C LEU A 174 -11.83 10.75 -17.33
N GLU A 175 -12.24 10.51 -18.57
CA GLU A 175 -13.60 10.06 -18.86
C GLU A 175 -13.88 8.63 -18.34
N GLY A 176 -12.83 7.89 -17.97
CA GLY A 176 -12.91 6.66 -17.17
C GLY A 176 -12.20 5.46 -17.77
N ALA A 177 -12.37 4.31 -17.10
CA ALA A 177 -11.69 3.05 -17.43
C ALA A 177 -11.95 2.58 -18.87
N ARG A 178 -13.19 2.68 -19.37
CA ARG A 178 -13.51 2.27 -20.75
C ARG A 178 -12.80 3.14 -21.79
N GLN A 179 -12.86 4.45 -21.61
CA GLN A 179 -12.24 5.44 -22.49
C GLN A 179 -10.71 5.31 -22.48
N SER A 180 -10.16 4.88 -21.35
CA SER A 180 -8.75 4.55 -21.21
C SER A 180 -8.34 3.23 -21.89
N GLY A 181 -9.26 2.54 -22.57
CA GLY A 181 -9.00 1.24 -23.21
C GLY A 181 -8.89 0.07 -22.23
N LEU A 182 -9.27 0.26 -20.97
CA LEU A 182 -9.25 -0.77 -19.94
C LEU A 182 -10.55 -1.59 -19.94
N LEU A 183 -10.47 -2.81 -19.42
CA LEU A 183 -11.64 -3.57 -19.02
C LEU A 183 -12.06 -3.10 -17.61
N PRO A 184 -13.22 -2.42 -17.43
CA PRO A 184 -13.55 -1.83 -16.12
C PRO A 184 -13.66 -2.84 -14.98
N ALA A 185 -14.05 -4.08 -15.28
CA ALA A 185 -14.15 -5.18 -14.33
C ALA A 185 -12.78 -5.73 -13.89
N ARG A 186 -11.71 -5.39 -14.61
CA ARG A 186 -10.30 -5.75 -14.32
C ARG A 186 -9.54 -4.60 -13.65
N ALA A 187 -10.16 -3.44 -13.51
CA ALA A 187 -9.66 -2.34 -12.70
C ALA A 187 -10.31 -2.39 -11.30
N GLY A 188 -9.59 -1.99 -10.27
CA GLY A 188 -10.12 -1.88 -8.91
C GLY A 188 -9.68 -0.62 -8.17
N VAL A 189 -10.21 -0.46 -6.97
CA VAL A 189 -9.88 0.60 -6.02
C VAL A 189 -9.63 -0.02 -4.65
N SER A 190 -8.52 0.36 -4.00
CA SER A 190 -8.22 -0.03 -2.62
C SER A 190 -7.72 1.17 -1.82
N MET A 191 -8.56 1.69 -0.91
CA MET A 191 -8.22 2.90 -0.16
C MET A 191 -8.16 2.64 1.35
N GLY A 192 -7.18 3.24 2.02
CA GLY A 192 -7.15 3.38 3.47
C GLY A 192 -7.89 4.63 3.94
N SER A 193 -8.72 4.52 4.97
CA SER A 193 -9.27 5.66 5.75
C SER A 193 -9.70 5.14 7.12
N ILE A 194 -9.48 5.92 8.19
CA ILE A 194 -9.81 5.47 9.54
C ILE A 194 -11.22 5.92 9.90
N ILE A 195 -11.41 7.23 10.01
CA ILE A 195 -12.65 7.87 10.44
C ILE A 195 -12.99 9.07 9.55
N GLY A 196 -12.58 9.09 8.28
CA GLY A 196 -12.64 10.27 7.39
C GLY A 196 -14.00 10.90 7.15
N GLY A 197 -15.09 10.25 7.58
CA GLY A 197 -16.44 10.80 7.62
C GLY A 197 -16.83 11.44 8.97
N ALA A 198 -16.00 11.35 10.01
CA ALA A 198 -16.32 11.80 11.37
C ALA A 198 -16.73 13.28 11.46
N PRO A 199 -16.11 14.24 10.74
CA PRO A 199 -16.58 15.62 10.75
C PRO A 199 -18.04 15.77 10.31
N VAL A 200 -18.50 14.90 9.41
CA VAL A 200 -19.91 14.88 8.95
C VAL A 200 -20.83 14.46 10.08
N LEU A 201 -20.42 13.48 10.90
CA LEU A 201 -21.20 13.07 12.08
C LEU A 201 -21.21 14.16 13.16
N VAL A 202 -20.07 14.79 13.43
CA VAL A 202 -19.97 15.89 14.41
C VAL A 202 -20.91 17.04 14.04
N GLU A 203 -20.90 17.46 12.76
CA GLU A 203 -21.79 18.52 12.29
C GLU A 203 -23.27 18.07 12.26
N ALA A 204 -23.56 16.83 11.89
CA ALA A 204 -24.92 16.30 11.91
C ALA A 204 -25.49 16.26 13.34
N GLN A 205 -24.69 15.84 14.33
CA GLN A 205 -25.07 15.85 15.73
C GLN A 205 -25.35 17.27 16.23
N ARG A 206 -24.47 18.23 15.90
CA ARG A 206 -24.68 19.65 16.25
C ARG A 206 -25.99 20.19 15.70
N ARG A 207 -26.33 19.87 14.44
CA ARG A 207 -27.60 20.27 13.82
C ARG A 207 -28.81 19.61 14.48
N LEU A 208 -28.69 18.32 14.81
CA LEU A 208 -29.73 17.58 15.51
C LEU A 208 -30.08 18.24 16.85
N GLU A 209 -29.07 18.60 17.64
CA GLU A 209 -29.25 19.24 18.95
C GLU A 209 -29.81 20.66 18.83
N GLN A 210 -29.31 21.46 17.89
CA GLN A 210 -29.71 22.86 17.76
C GLN A 210 -31.04 23.08 17.04
N ARG A 211 -31.39 22.22 16.08
CA ARG A 211 -32.48 22.46 15.13
C ARG A 211 -33.41 21.25 14.93
N GLY A 212 -33.16 20.15 15.64
CA GLY A 212 -33.95 18.93 15.56
C GLY A 212 -33.66 18.06 14.32
N PRO A 213 -34.30 16.88 14.21
CA PRO A 213 -33.95 15.85 13.24
C PRO A 213 -34.14 16.26 11.78
N ARG A 214 -35.05 17.20 11.48
CA ARG A 214 -35.28 17.69 10.11
C ARG A 214 -34.11 18.49 9.54
N ALA A 215 -33.17 18.94 10.37
CA ALA A 215 -31.98 19.68 9.94
C ALA A 215 -30.79 18.78 9.55
N VAL A 216 -30.88 17.47 9.84
CA VAL A 216 -29.84 16.50 9.49
C VAL A 216 -29.89 16.22 7.99
N SER A 217 -28.74 16.32 7.31
CA SER A 217 -28.65 16.11 5.87
C SER A 217 -28.97 14.65 5.51
N PRO A 218 -29.73 14.37 4.43
CA PRO A 218 -29.92 13.01 3.93
C PRO A 218 -28.61 12.39 3.43
N HIS A 219 -27.57 13.19 3.16
CA HIS A 219 -26.25 12.71 2.77
C HIS A 219 -25.35 12.30 3.94
N THR A 220 -25.78 12.51 5.19
CA THR A 220 -24.96 12.22 6.38
C THR A 220 -24.50 10.76 6.41
N ALA A 221 -25.44 9.82 6.29
CA ALA A 221 -25.12 8.37 6.33
C ALA A 221 -24.15 7.92 5.22
N PRO A 222 -24.40 8.21 3.91
CA PRO A 222 -23.46 7.80 2.86
C PRO A 222 -22.11 8.52 2.91
N MET A 223 -22.03 9.69 3.56
CA MET A 223 -20.76 10.40 3.78
C MET A 223 -20.02 9.97 5.03
N LEU A 224 -20.64 9.22 5.95
CA LEU A 224 -19.99 8.80 7.20
C LEU A 224 -19.10 7.57 7.00
N VAL A 225 -19.49 6.67 6.10
CA VAL A 225 -18.83 5.37 5.94
C VAL A 225 -17.38 5.54 5.45
N PRO A 226 -16.40 4.83 6.05
CA PRO A 226 -15.01 4.87 5.58
C PRO A 226 -14.87 4.49 4.10
N SER A 227 -15.76 3.65 3.58
CA SER A 227 -15.77 3.22 2.18
C SER A 227 -16.13 4.30 1.16
N SER A 228 -16.53 5.48 1.63
CA SER A 228 -16.90 6.61 0.77
C SER A 228 -15.79 7.00 -0.21
N ALA A 229 -14.52 7.03 0.21
CA ALA A 229 -13.41 7.38 -0.68
C ALA A 229 -13.26 6.39 -1.85
N ALA A 230 -13.22 5.09 -1.56
CA ALA A 230 -13.10 4.06 -2.59
C ALA A 230 -14.30 4.04 -3.54
N ALA A 231 -15.51 4.17 -2.98
CA ALA A 231 -16.75 4.21 -3.77
C ALA A 231 -16.78 5.43 -4.71
N GLN A 232 -16.37 6.61 -4.23
CA GLN A 232 -16.36 7.82 -5.03
C GLN A 232 -15.33 7.77 -6.15
N ILE A 233 -14.13 7.23 -5.91
CA ILE A 233 -13.14 6.98 -6.98
C ILE A 233 -13.68 6.01 -8.02
N SER A 234 -14.32 4.91 -7.59
CA SER A 234 -14.89 3.93 -8.51
C SER A 234 -15.98 4.54 -9.40
N ILE A 235 -16.87 5.36 -8.83
CA ILE A 235 -17.90 6.11 -9.58
C ILE A 235 -17.24 7.10 -10.54
N ASP A 236 -16.24 7.84 -10.08
CA ASP A 236 -15.60 8.91 -10.84
C ASP A 236 -14.85 8.40 -12.07
N LEU A 237 -14.11 7.29 -11.91
CA LEU A 237 -13.27 6.71 -12.97
C LEU A 237 -13.96 5.55 -13.71
N GLY A 238 -15.23 5.26 -13.42
CA GLY A 238 -15.99 4.19 -14.06
C GLY A 238 -15.39 2.80 -13.86
N ILE A 239 -14.81 2.53 -12.69
CA ILE A 239 -14.19 1.25 -12.32
C ILE A 239 -15.26 0.29 -11.81
N LEU A 240 -15.35 -0.91 -12.40
CA LEU A 240 -16.42 -1.89 -12.14
C LEU A 240 -15.92 -3.22 -11.54
N GLY A 241 -14.63 -3.34 -11.24
CA GLY A 241 -14.09 -4.47 -10.47
C GLY A 241 -14.45 -4.33 -8.99
N GLU A 242 -13.43 -4.36 -8.13
CA GLU A 242 -13.63 -4.17 -6.68
C GLU A 242 -13.38 -2.72 -6.26
N ALA A 243 -14.15 -2.24 -5.28
CA ALA A 243 -13.90 -1.00 -4.56
C ALA A 243 -13.87 -1.33 -3.07
N SER A 244 -12.67 -1.38 -2.50
CA SER A 244 -12.42 -1.85 -1.14
C SER A 244 -11.85 -0.75 -0.26
N THR A 245 -12.08 -0.88 1.05
CA THR A 245 -11.51 0.03 2.04
C THR A 245 -10.92 -0.74 3.19
N VAL A 246 -9.70 -0.35 3.56
CA VAL A 246 -8.96 -0.91 4.69
C VAL A 246 -8.98 0.08 5.84
N VAL A 247 -9.23 -0.45 7.05
CA VAL A 247 -9.27 0.31 8.29
C VAL A 247 -8.36 -0.37 9.31
N SER A 248 -7.11 0.04 9.35
CA SER A 248 -6.08 -0.45 10.28
C SER A 248 -5.31 0.71 10.92
N ALA A 249 -6.08 1.72 11.36
CA ALA A 249 -5.55 2.96 11.92
C ALA A 249 -4.52 3.61 10.98
N CYS A 250 -3.36 4.03 11.49
CA CYS A 250 -2.32 4.72 10.72
C CYS A 250 -1.71 3.85 9.60
N ALA A 251 -1.88 2.52 9.66
CA ALA A 251 -1.42 1.58 8.64
C ALA A 251 -2.40 1.41 7.47
N SER A 252 -3.58 2.02 7.52
CA SER A 252 -4.66 1.79 6.55
C SER A 252 -4.23 1.99 5.10
N GLY A 253 -3.52 3.08 4.78
CA GLY A 253 -3.07 3.37 3.41
C GLY A 253 -2.02 2.37 2.91
N THR A 254 -1.04 2.04 3.76
CA THR A 254 0.02 1.07 3.45
C THR A 254 -0.57 -0.33 3.22
N GLU A 255 -1.48 -0.77 4.08
CA GLU A 255 -2.15 -2.07 3.94
C GLU A 255 -3.09 -2.11 2.72
N ALA A 256 -3.77 -1.01 2.39
CA ALA A 256 -4.57 -0.93 1.16
C ALA A 256 -3.72 -1.12 -0.11
N ILE A 257 -2.55 -0.49 -0.17
CA ILE A 257 -1.58 -0.67 -1.27
C ILE A 257 -1.08 -2.12 -1.31
N GLY A 258 -0.66 -2.68 -0.17
CA GLY A 258 -0.15 -4.05 -0.10
C GLY A 258 -1.20 -5.09 -0.51
N ARG A 259 -2.45 -4.94 -0.07
CA ARG A 259 -3.55 -5.79 -0.53
C ARG A 259 -3.77 -5.65 -2.03
N ALA A 260 -3.74 -4.44 -2.58
CA ALA A 260 -3.88 -4.22 -4.02
C ALA A 260 -2.77 -4.91 -4.83
N VAL A 261 -1.54 -4.92 -4.32
CA VAL A 261 -0.41 -5.68 -4.90
C VAL A 261 -0.77 -7.16 -5.03
N ASP A 262 -1.32 -7.79 -3.98
CA ASP A 262 -1.72 -9.19 -4.04
C ASP A 262 -2.88 -9.45 -5.01
N ARG A 263 -3.88 -8.56 -5.09
CA ARG A 263 -4.99 -8.69 -6.05
C ARG A 263 -4.52 -8.71 -7.50
N ILE A 264 -3.45 -7.97 -7.82
CA ILE A 264 -2.84 -7.97 -9.15
C ILE A 264 -2.01 -9.25 -9.34
N ARG A 265 -1.19 -9.62 -8.35
CA ARG A 265 -0.33 -10.83 -8.35
C ARG A 265 -1.10 -12.11 -8.57
N ASP A 266 -2.25 -12.23 -7.92
CA ASP A 266 -3.18 -13.35 -8.01
C ASP A 266 -3.98 -13.35 -9.34
N GLY A 267 -3.80 -12.34 -10.17
CA GLY A 267 -4.46 -12.24 -11.47
C GLY A 267 -5.93 -11.82 -11.40
N HIS A 268 -6.44 -11.40 -10.24
CA HIS A 268 -7.82 -10.93 -10.09
C HIS A 268 -8.06 -9.61 -10.83
N LEU A 269 -7.07 -8.70 -10.78
CA LEU A 269 -7.11 -7.39 -11.41
C LEU A 269 -5.84 -7.16 -12.24
N ASP A 270 -5.92 -6.26 -13.22
CA ASP A 270 -4.77 -5.81 -14.00
C ASP A 270 -4.26 -4.44 -13.53
N LEU A 271 -5.15 -3.65 -12.94
CA LEU A 271 -4.87 -2.29 -12.49
C LEU A 271 -5.65 -1.98 -11.21
N VAL A 272 -5.01 -1.34 -10.24
CA VAL A 272 -5.68 -0.90 -9.01
C VAL A 272 -5.25 0.52 -8.67
N VAL A 273 -6.24 1.38 -8.43
CA VAL A 273 -6.05 2.69 -7.81
C VAL A 273 -5.98 2.47 -6.31
N ALA A 274 -4.78 2.60 -5.72
CA ALA A 274 -4.52 2.22 -4.34
C ALA A 274 -3.85 3.34 -3.54
N GLY A 275 -4.20 3.48 -2.26
CA GLY A 275 -3.60 4.54 -1.43
C GLY A 275 -4.34 4.77 -0.12
N GLY A 276 -4.32 6.00 0.36
CA GLY A 276 -4.99 6.39 1.59
C GLY A 276 -5.44 7.84 1.59
N THR A 277 -6.44 8.15 2.43
CA THR A 277 -6.92 9.51 2.67
C THR A 277 -7.36 9.69 4.13
N GLU A 278 -7.20 10.90 4.65
CA GLU A 278 -7.84 11.30 5.91
C GLU A 278 -8.10 12.80 5.95
N ALA A 279 -9.22 13.20 6.58
CA ALA A 279 -9.56 14.61 6.79
C ALA A 279 -10.41 14.81 8.05
N VAL A 280 -9.78 14.82 9.22
CA VAL A 280 -10.48 14.77 10.52
C VAL A 280 -10.08 15.89 11.48
N ILE A 281 -9.47 16.95 10.97
CA ILE A 281 -9.06 18.11 11.76
C ILE A 281 -10.32 18.86 12.22
N THR A 282 -10.76 18.54 13.44
CA THR A 282 -11.94 19.15 14.09
C THR A 282 -11.64 19.37 15.57
N PRO A 283 -12.33 20.31 16.24
CA PRO A 283 -12.15 20.53 17.68
C PRO A 283 -12.31 19.26 18.52
N ALA A 284 -13.33 18.45 18.22
CA ALA A 284 -13.61 17.22 18.96
C ALA A 284 -12.48 16.18 18.84
N ILE A 285 -11.93 16.00 17.63
CA ILE A 285 -10.85 15.04 17.39
C ILE A 285 -9.54 15.53 18.00
N LEU A 286 -9.21 16.82 17.88
CA LEU A 286 -8.04 17.41 18.53
C LEU A 286 -8.12 17.28 20.06
N ALA A 287 -9.27 17.58 20.65
CA ALA A 287 -9.50 17.42 22.09
C ALA A 287 -9.31 15.96 22.54
N SER A 288 -9.80 15.00 21.75
CA SER A 288 -9.63 13.57 22.04
C SER A 288 -8.15 13.15 22.03
N PHE A 289 -7.39 13.53 21.01
CA PHE A 289 -5.96 13.22 20.96
C PHE A 289 -5.14 13.94 22.03
N ALA A 290 -5.49 15.18 22.35
CA ALA A 290 -4.86 15.92 23.43
C ALA A 290 -5.14 15.27 24.80
N ALA A 291 -6.36 14.79 25.04
CA ALA A 291 -6.70 14.06 26.26
C ALA A 291 -5.92 12.75 26.40
N MET A 292 -5.61 12.08 25.28
CA MET A 292 -4.73 10.90 25.25
C MET A 292 -3.24 11.24 25.40
N ARG A 293 -2.85 12.52 25.38
CA ARG A 293 -1.46 12.99 25.40
C ARG A 293 -0.62 12.42 24.26
N ALA A 294 -1.24 12.24 23.09
CA ALA A 294 -0.58 11.66 21.92
C ALA A 294 -0.04 12.73 20.95
N VAL A 295 -0.53 13.97 21.06
CA VAL A 295 -0.17 15.09 20.19
C VAL A 295 0.79 16.08 20.86
N SER A 296 1.63 16.73 20.05
CA SER A 296 2.53 17.79 20.51
C SER A 296 1.75 18.97 21.11
N THR A 297 2.33 19.58 22.14
CA THR A 297 1.74 20.71 22.87
C THR A 297 2.41 22.06 22.56
N ARG A 298 3.32 22.08 21.59
CA ARG A 298 4.16 23.23 21.19
C ARG A 298 3.40 24.28 20.36
N ASN A 299 2.29 24.78 20.89
CA ASN A 299 1.44 25.76 20.21
C ASN A 299 2.21 27.05 19.83
N ASP A 300 3.27 27.36 20.57
CA ASP A 300 4.16 28.50 20.41
C ASP A 300 5.22 28.33 19.31
N GLU A 301 5.51 27.08 18.90
CA GLU A 301 6.46 26.76 17.83
C GLU A 301 5.86 25.79 16.78
N PRO A 302 4.78 26.15 16.05
CA PRO A 302 4.10 25.21 15.15
C PRO A 302 5.03 24.55 14.12
N ALA A 303 5.88 25.33 13.47
CA ALA A 303 6.78 24.84 12.42
C ALA A 303 7.80 23.79 12.89
N SER A 304 8.10 23.73 14.20
CA SER A 304 9.02 22.76 14.79
C SER A 304 8.31 21.71 15.64
N ALA A 305 6.97 21.72 15.74
CA ALA A 305 6.24 20.85 16.65
C ALA A 305 6.35 19.37 16.26
N SER A 306 6.23 19.06 14.97
CA SER A 306 6.48 17.71 14.46
C SER A 306 7.97 17.52 14.24
N ARG A 307 8.62 16.71 15.09
CA ARG A 307 10.07 16.50 15.09
C ARG A 307 10.46 15.03 15.31
N PRO A 308 10.23 14.16 14.32
CA PRO A 308 10.54 12.73 14.45
C PRO A 308 11.99 12.49 14.84
N PHE A 309 12.22 11.51 15.72
CA PHE A 309 13.52 11.11 16.29
C PHE A 309 14.28 12.17 17.11
N ASP A 310 13.86 13.44 17.11
CA ASP A 310 14.48 14.49 17.89
C ASP A 310 14.31 14.21 19.40
N LYS A 311 15.34 14.52 20.19
CA LYS A 311 15.33 14.29 21.63
C LYS A 311 14.25 15.06 22.38
N LYS A 312 13.73 16.15 21.80
CA LYS A 312 12.70 17.02 22.40
C LYS A 312 11.29 16.77 21.87
N ARG A 313 11.07 15.71 21.08
CA ARG A 313 9.73 15.36 20.57
C ARG A 313 8.76 15.03 21.71
N ASP A 314 7.50 15.44 21.56
CA ASP A 314 6.48 15.35 22.61
C ASP A 314 5.13 14.81 22.11
N GLY A 315 5.06 14.33 20.87
CA GLY A 315 3.84 13.79 20.27
C GLY A 315 3.72 14.15 18.80
N PHE A 316 2.77 13.53 18.12
CA PHE A 316 2.52 13.81 16.70
C PHE A 316 1.76 15.12 16.50
N VAL A 317 1.78 15.65 15.28
CA VAL A 317 0.88 16.74 14.87
C VAL A 317 -0.15 16.18 13.91
N LEU A 318 -1.43 16.47 14.10
CA LEU A 318 -2.49 15.95 13.21
C LEU A 318 -2.40 16.59 11.82
N GLY A 319 -2.47 15.79 10.76
CA GLY A 319 -2.54 16.26 9.39
C GLY A 319 -3.74 15.69 8.63
N GLU A 320 -4.03 16.26 7.46
CA GLU A 320 -4.99 15.73 6.50
C GLU A 320 -4.41 15.70 5.08
N GLY A 321 -4.93 14.83 4.23
CA GLY A 321 -4.49 14.70 2.85
C GLY A 321 -4.80 13.33 2.26
N ALA A 322 -4.46 13.16 0.99
CA ALA A 322 -4.56 11.91 0.28
C ALA A 322 -3.32 11.65 -0.58
N GLY A 323 -2.93 10.38 -0.68
CA GLY A 323 -1.92 9.90 -1.61
C GLY A 323 -2.43 8.63 -2.28
N VAL A 324 -2.34 8.59 -3.61
CA VAL A 324 -2.86 7.53 -4.47
C VAL A 324 -1.82 7.13 -5.51
N LEU A 325 -1.65 5.83 -5.69
CA LEU A 325 -0.84 5.22 -6.72
C LEU A 325 -1.74 4.46 -7.69
N VAL A 326 -1.33 4.40 -8.95
CA VAL A 326 -1.84 3.41 -9.91
C VAL A 326 -0.86 2.24 -9.91
N LEU A 327 -1.30 1.12 -9.36
CA LEU A 327 -0.61 -0.16 -9.39
C LEU A 327 -1.10 -0.94 -10.60
N GLU A 328 -0.20 -1.59 -11.31
CA GLU A 328 -0.53 -2.26 -12.56
C GLU A 328 0.31 -3.52 -12.73
N ALA A 329 -0.27 -4.56 -13.32
CA ALA A 329 0.51 -5.71 -13.74
C ALA A 329 1.53 -5.28 -14.79
N GLU A 330 2.78 -5.70 -14.64
CA GLU A 330 3.87 -5.21 -15.48
C GLU A 330 3.63 -5.49 -16.97
N GLU A 331 3.18 -6.69 -17.32
CA GLU A 331 2.90 -7.03 -18.71
C GLU A 331 1.72 -6.22 -19.28
N HIS A 332 0.75 -5.85 -18.45
CA HIS A 332 -0.35 -4.97 -18.85
C HIS A 332 0.15 -3.53 -19.07
N ALA A 333 0.97 -3.01 -18.14
CA ALA A 333 1.62 -1.72 -18.26
C ALA A 333 2.49 -1.62 -19.52
N ARG A 334 3.30 -2.65 -19.80
CA ARG A 334 4.15 -2.72 -21.00
C ARG A 334 3.32 -2.80 -22.28
N ALA A 335 2.24 -3.57 -22.30
CA ALA A 335 1.38 -3.71 -23.48
C ALA A 335 0.77 -2.39 -23.95
N ARG A 336 0.44 -1.49 -23.01
CA ARG A 336 -0.07 -0.14 -23.33
C ARG A 336 1.02 0.94 -23.38
N GLY A 337 2.30 0.60 -23.25
CA GLY A 337 3.41 1.55 -23.27
C GLY A 337 3.44 2.51 -22.08
N ALA A 338 2.95 2.08 -20.92
CA ALA A 338 2.94 2.90 -19.71
C ALA A 338 4.36 3.22 -19.24
N ARG A 339 4.56 4.42 -18.68
CA ARG A 339 5.72 4.71 -17.84
C ARG A 339 5.65 3.84 -16.59
N ILE A 340 6.79 3.28 -16.18
CA ILE A 340 6.95 2.57 -14.92
C ILE A 340 7.88 3.38 -14.03
N TYR A 341 7.44 3.69 -12.82
CA TYR A 341 8.26 4.39 -11.81
C TYR A 341 9.19 3.43 -11.07
N CYS A 342 8.62 2.34 -10.57
CA CYS A 342 9.31 1.30 -9.80
C CYS A 342 8.46 0.02 -9.79
N GLU A 343 9.01 -1.06 -9.25
CA GLU A 343 8.26 -2.26 -8.88
C GLU A 343 7.74 -2.12 -7.44
N ALA A 344 6.47 -2.45 -7.21
CA ALA A 344 5.94 -2.71 -5.86
C ALA A 344 6.34 -4.14 -5.47
N ALA A 345 7.60 -4.27 -5.01
CA ALA A 345 8.31 -5.53 -4.92
C ALA A 345 7.85 -6.41 -3.76
N GLY A 346 7.42 -5.82 -2.64
CA GLY A 346 6.89 -6.61 -1.54
C GLY A 346 6.14 -5.80 -0.50
N TRP A 347 5.47 -6.50 0.40
CA TRP A 347 4.81 -5.89 1.54
C TRP A 347 4.70 -6.88 2.70
N GLY A 348 4.57 -6.34 3.92
CA GLY A 348 4.56 -7.14 5.13
C GLY A 348 3.57 -6.61 6.15
N LEU A 349 2.93 -7.52 6.87
CA LEU A 349 2.02 -7.23 7.97
C LEU A 349 2.43 -7.95 9.24
N SER A 350 2.16 -7.32 10.37
CA SER A 350 2.17 -8.01 11.66
C SER A 350 1.21 -7.33 12.64
N ALA A 351 1.02 -7.95 13.80
CA ALA A 351 0.28 -7.37 14.90
C ALA A 351 1.10 -7.40 16.19
N ASP A 352 1.05 -6.34 16.99
CA ASP A 352 1.77 -6.29 18.27
C ASP A 352 1.12 -7.17 19.34
N ALA A 353 -0.21 -7.30 19.32
CA ALA A 353 -1.02 -7.95 20.37
C ALA A 353 -0.66 -7.48 21.80
N PHE A 354 -0.41 -6.18 21.95
CA PHE A 354 0.17 -5.61 23.16
C PHE A 354 -0.76 -4.59 23.85
N HIS A 355 -1.08 -3.49 23.17
CA HIS A 355 -1.86 -2.40 23.75
C HIS A 355 -2.64 -1.65 22.66
N MET A 356 -3.73 -0.98 23.03
CA MET A 356 -4.63 -0.33 22.08
C MET A 356 -4.03 0.92 21.39
N ALA A 357 -2.99 1.53 21.96
CA ALA A 357 -2.39 2.77 21.45
C ALA A 357 -0.85 2.74 21.46
N ALA A 358 -0.24 2.47 22.62
CA ALA A 358 1.20 2.24 22.72
C ALA A 358 1.68 1.04 21.87
N PRO A 359 2.81 1.16 21.16
CA PRO A 359 3.44 0.04 20.46
C PRO A 359 4.05 -0.95 21.45
N GLU A 360 4.34 -2.17 20.98
CA GLU A 360 5.18 -3.10 21.75
C GLU A 360 6.58 -2.49 21.96
N PRO A 361 7.07 -2.31 23.21
CA PRO A 361 8.28 -1.52 23.46
C PRO A 361 9.54 -2.07 22.79
N GLY A 362 9.64 -3.38 22.59
CA GLY A 362 10.77 -3.99 21.88
C GLY A 362 10.75 -3.71 20.37
N GLY A 363 9.61 -3.29 19.80
CA GLY A 363 9.40 -3.18 18.36
C GLY A 363 9.34 -4.53 17.67
N ARG A 364 8.92 -5.61 18.36
CA ARG A 364 8.90 -6.97 17.77
C ARG A 364 7.90 -7.11 16.63
N GLY A 365 6.72 -6.50 16.75
CA GLY A 365 5.74 -6.47 15.66
C GLY A 365 6.28 -5.69 14.46
N ILE A 366 6.83 -4.50 14.69
CA ILE A 366 7.49 -3.69 13.65
C ILE A 366 8.55 -4.52 12.90
N GLU A 367 9.45 -5.18 13.63
CA GLU A 367 10.47 -6.05 13.05
C GLU A 367 9.86 -7.17 12.20
N ALA A 368 8.79 -7.82 12.66
CA ALA A 368 8.12 -8.88 11.90
C ALA A 368 7.53 -8.36 10.57
N ALA A 369 6.94 -7.15 10.56
CA ALA A 369 6.39 -6.57 9.34
C ALA A 369 7.51 -6.18 8.35
N LEU A 370 8.60 -5.57 8.83
CA LEU A 370 9.79 -5.27 8.02
C LEU A 370 10.39 -6.52 7.37
N ARG A 371 10.60 -7.58 8.16
CA ARG A 371 11.13 -8.86 7.66
C ARG A 371 10.19 -9.53 6.66
N ALA A 372 8.87 -9.46 6.90
CA ALA A 372 7.87 -9.98 5.98
C ALA A 372 7.90 -9.22 4.64
N ALA A 373 8.03 -7.89 4.65
CA ALA A 373 8.11 -7.10 3.42
C ALA A 373 9.37 -7.40 2.61
N LEU A 374 10.52 -7.52 3.27
CA LEU A 374 11.78 -7.91 2.62
C LEU A 374 11.70 -9.32 2.04
N ALA A 375 11.15 -10.28 2.81
CA ALA A 375 10.97 -11.65 2.32
C ALA A 375 9.99 -11.73 1.14
N ASP A 376 8.88 -10.97 1.18
CA ASP A 376 7.90 -10.89 0.09
C ASP A 376 8.50 -10.24 -1.18
N ALA A 377 9.48 -9.36 -0.99
CA ALA A 377 10.26 -8.75 -2.05
C ALA A 377 11.40 -9.64 -2.57
N ASP A 378 11.70 -10.78 -1.96
CA ASP A 378 12.93 -11.56 -2.20
C ASP A 378 14.19 -10.69 -2.05
N ALA A 379 14.22 -9.90 -0.97
CA ALA A 379 15.28 -8.95 -0.64
C ALA A 379 15.84 -9.19 0.76
N THR A 380 17.04 -8.67 0.99
CA THR A 380 17.76 -8.71 2.25
C THR A 380 18.03 -7.30 2.77
N ALA A 381 18.57 -7.19 3.99
CA ALA A 381 18.98 -5.90 4.55
C ALA A 381 20.03 -5.18 3.69
N ALA A 382 20.86 -5.91 2.95
CA ALA A 382 21.90 -5.34 2.10
C ALA A 382 21.34 -4.67 0.83
N ASP A 383 20.11 -5.01 0.44
CA ASP A 383 19.45 -4.44 -0.74
C ASP A 383 18.72 -3.12 -0.42
N VAL A 384 18.58 -2.79 0.88
CA VAL A 384 17.85 -1.60 1.34
C VAL A 384 18.74 -0.36 1.22
N VAL A 385 18.30 0.57 0.39
CA VAL A 385 18.99 1.85 0.14
C VAL A 385 18.30 3.04 0.82
N HIS A 386 17.06 2.88 1.26
CA HIS A 386 16.33 3.93 1.95
C HIS A 386 15.19 3.38 2.82
N VAL A 387 14.96 4.00 3.97
CA VAL A 387 13.74 3.81 4.77
C VAL A 387 12.99 5.12 4.92
N ASN A 388 11.75 5.13 4.45
CA ASN A 388 10.76 6.14 4.75
C ASN A 388 9.97 5.73 6.00
N ALA A 389 10.47 6.16 7.16
CA ALA A 389 9.99 5.74 8.46
C ALA A 389 8.56 6.21 8.78
N HIS A 390 7.88 5.45 9.63
CA HIS A 390 6.61 5.82 10.23
C HIS A 390 6.76 7.01 11.19
N ALA A 391 7.80 7.01 12.03
CA ALA A 391 8.21 8.02 13.01
C ALA A 391 7.26 9.21 13.17
N THR A 392 6.36 9.09 14.14
CA THR A 392 5.26 10.03 14.36
C THR A 392 5.66 11.23 15.21
N ALA A 393 6.92 11.34 15.62
CA ALA A 393 7.38 12.25 16.65
C ALA A 393 6.83 11.91 18.05
N THR A 394 6.35 10.68 18.24
CA THR A 394 5.99 10.16 19.56
C THR A 394 7.23 9.51 20.19
N VAL A 395 7.38 9.65 21.51
CA VAL A 395 8.58 9.15 22.19
C VAL A 395 8.70 7.63 22.03
N GLU A 396 7.65 6.89 22.36
CA GLU A 396 7.65 5.43 22.34
C GLU A 396 7.63 4.85 20.91
N GLY A 397 6.88 5.46 19.99
CA GLY A 397 6.79 5.02 18.59
C GLY A 397 8.14 5.08 17.88
N ASP A 398 8.75 6.26 17.86
CA ASP A 398 10.04 6.48 17.20
C ASP A 398 11.15 5.60 17.81
N ARG A 399 11.12 5.39 19.13
CA ARG A 399 12.05 4.48 19.83
C ARG A 399 11.85 3.01 19.44
N ALA A 400 10.61 2.54 19.37
CA ALA A 400 10.30 1.16 19.00
C ALA A 400 10.69 0.87 17.55
N GLU A 401 10.40 1.80 16.64
CA GLU A 401 10.79 1.73 15.24
C GLU A 401 12.32 1.73 15.07
N ALA A 402 13.03 2.66 15.74
CA ALA A 402 14.49 2.71 15.66
C ALA A 402 15.16 1.41 16.14
N ARG A 403 14.63 0.80 17.21
CA ARG A 403 15.11 -0.51 17.68
C ARG A 403 14.84 -1.62 16.66
N ALA A 404 13.67 -1.63 16.05
CA ALA A 404 13.30 -2.65 15.06
C ALA A 404 14.17 -2.53 13.80
N LEU A 405 14.32 -1.32 13.24
CA LEU A 405 15.20 -1.05 12.11
C LEU A 405 16.65 -1.42 12.42
N GLY A 406 17.14 -1.10 13.61
CA GLY A 406 18.48 -1.53 14.07
C GLY A 406 18.69 -3.05 14.02
N ARG A 407 17.67 -3.85 14.35
CA ARG A 407 17.76 -5.33 14.31
C ARG A 407 17.54 -5.91 12.92
N VAL A 408 16.73 -5.26 12.08
CA VAL A 408 16.47 -5.72 10.71
C VAL A 408 17.67 -5.41 9.81
N LEU A 409 18.20 -4.19 9.89
CA LEU A 409 19.32 -3.74 9.07
C LEU A 409 20.68 -4.23 9.61
N GLY A 410 20.78 -4.47 10.92
CA GLY A 410 21.96 -5.06 11.55
C GLY A 410 23.22 -4.22 11.34
N ALA A 411 24.24 -4.78 10.69
CA ALA A 411 25.48 -4.05 10.42
C ALA A 411 25.30 -2.89 9.43
N HIS A 412 24.23 -2.89 8.62
CA HIS A 412 23.93 -1.85 7.63
C HIS A 412 23.18 -0.65 8.23
N THR A 413 22.72 -0.72 9.49
CA THR A 413 21.96 0.37 10.13
C THR A 413 22.58 1.77 9.99
N PRO A 414 23.91 1.98 10.15
CA PRO A 414 24.49 3.32 10.01
C PRO A 414 24.63 3.77 8.55
N ASP A 415 24.49 2.87 7.58
CA ASP A 415 24.73 3.14 6.16
C ASP A 415 23.43 3.31 5.35
N VAL A 416 22.28 3.01 5.96
CA VAL A 416 20.95 3.13 5.32
C VAL A 416 20.28 4.44 5.75
N PRO A 417 20.13 5.40 4.84
CA PRO A 417 19.40 6.63 5.09
C PRO A 417 17.96 6.43 5.53
N VAL A 418 17.59 7.07 6.63
CA VAL A 418 16.21 7.12 7.13
C VAL A 418 15.65 8.53 7.01
N THR A 419 14.41 8.68 6.51
CA THR A 419 13.67 9.94 6.54
C THR A 419 12.31 9.76 7.20
N ALA A 420 11.77 10.83 7.78
CA ALA A 420 10.43 10.87 8.34
C ALA A 420 9.66 12.12 7.88
N ASN A 421 8.84 11.96 6.83
CA ASN A 421 8.11 13.03 6.17
C ASN A 421 7.08 13.71 7.08
N LYS A 422 6.65 13.02 8.15
CA LYS A 422 5.70 13.56 9.14
C LYS A 422 6.22 14.80 9.86
N GLY A 423 7.54 15.01 9.89
CA GLY A 423 8.12 16.28 10.35
C GLY A 423 7.64 17.47 9.51
N ALA A 424 7.47 17.27 8.20
CA ALA A 424 7.03 18.30 7.27
C ALA A 424 5.50 18.31 7.08
N LEU A 425 4.88 17.13 7.02
CA LEU A 425 3.48 16.95 6.66
C LEU A 425 2.53 16.91 7.87
N GLY A 426 3.04 16.77 9.08
CA GLY A 426 2.25 16.20 10.18
C GLY A 426 1.89 14.74 9.90
N HIS A 427 1.04 14.16 10.75
CA HIS A 427 0.57 12.80 10.63
C HIS A 427 -0.81 12.74 9.96
N LEU A 428 -0.82 12.39 8.67
CA LEU A 428 -2.02 12.25 7.85
C LEU A 428 -2.85 10.99 8.16
N GLN A 429 -2.58 10.31 9.28
CA GLN A 429 -3.33 9.13 9.74
C GLN A 429 -3.51 8.09 8.62
N GLY A 430 -4.75 7.73 8.24
CA GLY A 430 -5.04 6.77 7.18
C GLY A 430 -4.51 7.19 5.79
N GLY A 431 -4.27 8.49 5.57
CA GLY A 431 -3.65 9.03 4.37
C GLY A 431 -2.12 8.99 4.35
N ALA A 432 -1.46 8.78 5.50
CA ALA A 432 0.00 8.82 5.61
C ALA A 432 0.67 7.78 4.70
N GLY A 433 0.24 6.52 4.79
CA GLY A 433 0.84 5.43 4.02
C GLY A 433 0.78 5.62 2.49
N GLY A 434 -0.25 6.30 1.96
CA GLY A 434 -0.34 6.63 0.54
C GLY A 434 0.64 7.73 0.12
N VAL A 435 0.72 8.80 0.92
CA VAL A 435 1.61 9.95 0.65
C VAL A 435 3.09 9.55 0.82
N GLU A 436 3.39 8.73 1.82
CA GLU A 436 4.74 8.26 2.14
C GLU A 436 5.22 7.20 1.15
N ALA A 437 4.32 6.35 0.64
CA ALA A 437 4.62 5.49 -0.50
C ALA A 437 5.00 6.32 -1.74
N ILE A 438 4.27 7.38 -2.06
CA ILE A 438 4.63 8.30 -3.16
C ILE A 438 6.02 8.90 -2.92
N ALA A 439 6.32 9.36 -1.70
CA ALA A 439 7.63 9.92 -1.37
C ALA A 439 8.77 8.90 -1.56
N ALA A 440 8.57 7.64 -1.15
CA ALA A 440 9.54 6.56 -1.36
C ALA A 440 9.76 6.26 -2.85
N VAL A 441 8.68 6.22 -3.64
CA VAL A 441 8.75 6.03 -5.11
C VAL A 441 9.51 7.18 -5.79
N LEU A 442 9.26 8.42 -5.36
CA LEU A 442 9.97 9.59 -5.90
C LEU A 442 11.43 9.62 -5.48
N ALA A 443 11.75 9.14 -4.27
CA ALA A 443 13.14 9.04 -3.82
C ALA A 443 13.94 8.06 -4.70
N LEU A 444 13.35 6.90 -5.04
CA LEU A 444 13.95 5.97 -6.00
C LEU A 444 14.07 6.58 -7.40
N ARG A 445 13.03 7.27 -7.89
CA ARG A 445 13.02 7.89 -9.22
C ARG A 445 14.11 8.95 -9.38
N ASP A 446 14.25 9.81 -8.38
CA ASP A 446 15.13 10.99 -8.45
C ASP A 446 16.51 10.76 -7.84
N GLY A 447 16.74 9.61 -7.17
CA GLY A 447 17.96 9.34 -6.44
C GLY A 447 18.21 10.34 -5.30
N LEU A 448 17.14 10.89 -4.71
CA LEU A 448 17.18 11.93 -3.69
C LEU A 448 16.27 11.60 -2.52
N ILE A 449 16.78 11.79 -1.30
CA ILE A 449 16.07 11.51 -0.07
C ILE A 449 15.78 12.84 0.63
N PRO A 450 14.51 13.17 0.94
CA PRO A 450 14.17 14.42 1.60
C PRO A 450 14.67 14.42 3.06
N PRO A 451 14.97 15.59 3.64
CA PRO A 451 15.32 15.70 5.04
C PRO A 451 14.10 15.49 5.96
N THR A 452 14.38 14.99 7.17
CA THR A 452 13.43 14.94 8.28
C THR A 452 13.32 16.33 8.90
N ALA A 453 12.26 17.06 8.53
CA ALA A 453 12.00 18.38 9.09
C ALA A 453 11.78 18.32 10.62
N GLY A 454 12.26 19.35 11.33
CA GLY A 454 12.15 19.45 12.79
C GLY A 454 13.16 18.62 13.60
N CYS A 455 13.91 17.72 12.97
CA CYS A 455 14.94 16.92 13.65
C CYS A 455 16.32 17.59 13.59
N ASP A 456 16.65 18.33 14.65
CA ASP A 456 17.95 19.01 14.75
C ASP A 456 18.95 18.19 15.59
N ASP A 457 18.46 17.54 16.64
CA ASP A 457 19.25 16.84 17.64
C ASP A 457 18.62 15.48 17.96
N ILE A 458 19.13 14.45 17.28
CA ILE A 458 18.65 13.07 17.39
C ILE A 458 18.80 12.61 18.85
N GLU A 459 17.81 11.87 19.36
CA GLU A 459 17.90 11.29 20.69
C GLU A 459 19.10 10.36 20.87
N ASP A 460 19.81 10.52 21.99
CA ASP A 460 20.91 9.63 22.38
C ASP A 460 20.48 8.16 22.35
N GLY A 461 21.28 7.32 21.68
CA GLY A 461 21.02 5.89 21.55
C GLY A 461 20.21 5.47 20.32
N ILE A 462 19.67 6.43 19.55
CA ILE A 462 19.17 6.15 18.18
C ILE A 462 20.35 6.15 17.22
N ALA A 463 20.72 4.95 16.74
CA ALA A 463 21.85 4.74 15.83
C ALA A 463 21.50 4.88 14.33
N LEU A 464 20.26 5.28 14.02
CA LEU A 464 19.80 5.44 12.65
C LEU A 464 20.48 6.65 11.97
N ASP A 465 20.79 6.50 10.69
CA ASP A 465 21.27 7.59 9.85
C ASP A 465 20.11 8.44 9.31
N VAL A 466 19.56 9.28 10.19
CA VAL A 466 18.44 10.18 9.87
C VAL A 466 18.92 11.34 8.98
N VAL A 467 18.34 11.46 7.78
CA VAL A 467 18.58 12.58 6.86
C VAL A 467 18.04 13.85 7.48
N ARG A 468 18.87 14.89 7.62
CA ARG A 468 18.53 16.17 8.27
C ARG A 468 19.03 17.35 7.43
N ARG A 469 18.40 18.52 7.64
CA ARG A 469 18.77 19.85 7.09
C ARG A 469 18.63 20.01 5.57
N SER A 470 19.13 19.07 4.78
CA SER A 470 19.08 19.13 3.32
C SER A 470 18.85 17.74 2.71
N PRO A 471 18.31 17.66 1.49
CA PRO A 471 18.23 16.40 0.77
C PRO A 471 19.59 15.72 0.62
N ARG A 472 19.58 14.39 0.57
CA ARG A 472 20.78 13.57 0.39
C ARG A 472 20.60 12.65 -0.81
N SER A 473 21.68 12.40 -1.55
CA SER A 473 21.69 11.41 -2.62
C SER A 473 21.44 10.00 -2.08
N LEU A 474 20.69 9.22 -2.83
CA LEU A 474 20.35 7.84 -2.48
C LEU A 474 21.57 6.92 -2.74
N PRO A 475 21.90 5.99 -1.83
CA PRO A 475 22.98 5.03 -2.04
C PRO A 475 22.76 4.16 -3.28
N LEU A 476 23.83 3.84 -4.02
CA LEU A 476 23.71 3.01 -5.23
C LEU A 476 23.92 1.52 -4.98
N ASP A 477 24.32 1.15 -3.76
CA ASP A 477 24.54 -0.23 -3.33
C ASP A 477 23.21 -0.81 -2.82
N GLY A 478 22.39 -1.27 -3.77
CA GLY A 478 21.06 -1.84 -3.54
C GLY A 478 19.97 -1.18 -4.41
N ASP A 479 18.72 -1.59 -4.19
CA ASP A 479 17.59 -1.13 -5.01
C ASP A 479 16.25 -1.04 -4.27
N ILE A 480 16.19 -1.36 -2.96
CA ILE A 480 14.96 -1.37 -2.16
C ILE A 480 14.80 -0.09 -1.33
N ALA A 481 13.64 0.57 -1.47
CA ALA A 481 13.16 1.55 -0.50
C ALA A 481 11.99 0.97 0.32
N LEU A 482 12.05 1.11 1.64
CA LEU A 482 10.96 0.72 2.54
C LEU A 482 10.07 1.92 2.90
N SER A 483 8.78 1.69 3.06
CA SER A 483 7.83 2.68 3.59
C SER A 483 7.02 2.07 4.72
N ASP A 484 7.17 2.64 5.91
CA ASP A 484 6.73 2.07 7.17
C ASP A 484 5.47 2.75 7.72
N SER A 485 4.50 1.96 8.19
CA SER A 485 3.32 2.47 8.90
C SER A 485 2.91 1.60 10.09
N PHE A 486 2.88 2.19 11.29
CA PHE A 486 2.55 1.49 12.54
C PHE A 486 1.37 2.16 13.25
N GLY A 487 0.18 1.57 13.12
CA GLY A 487 -1.07 2.10 13.63
C GLY A 487 -1.40 1.69 15.06
N PHE A 488 -2.22 2.52 15.72
CA PHE A 488 -2.91 2.14 16.96
C PHE A 488 -3.60 0.78 16.84
N GLY A 489 -3.70 0.07 17.96
CA GLY A 489 -4.11 -1.33 17.99
C GLY A 489 -2.98 -2.31 17.65
N GLY A 490 -1.79 -1.79 17.34
CA GLY A 490 -0.63 -2.59 16.99
C GLY A 490 -0.67 -3.11 15.55
N HIS A 491 -1.25 -2.34 14.62
CA HIS A 491 -1.29 -2.68 13.20
C HIS A 491 0.02 -2.27 12.52
N ASN A 492 0.87 -3.22 12.16
CA ASN A 492 2.14 -2.89 11.49
C ASN A 492 2.06 -3.28 10.02
N ALA A 493 2.39 -2.33 9.14
CA ALA A 493 2.45 -2.53 7.71
C ALA A 493 3.70 -1.90 7.11
N VAL A 494 4.35 -2.60 6.18
CA VAL A 494 5.53 -2.12 5.46
C VAL A 494 5.36 -2.41 3.98
N LEU A 495 5.72 -1.45 3.13
CA LEU A 495 5.87 -1.63 1.68
C LEU A 495 7.35 -1.63 1.31
N ALA A 496 7.72 -2.44 0.34
CA ALA A 496 9.03 -2.47 -0.29
C ALA A 496 8.89 -2.14 -1.78
N PHE A 497 9.53 -1.05 -2.21
CA PHE A 497 9.60 -0.64 -3.62
C PHE A 497 10.99 -0.92 -4.16
N ARG A 498 11.07 -1.47 -5.38
CA ARG A 498 12.33 -1.77 -6.05
C ARG A 498 12.55 -0.85 -7.25
N SER A 499 13.74 -0.27 -7.36
CA SER A 499 14.18 0.50 -8.52
C SER A 499 14.19 -0.38 -9.79
N ILE A 500 13.73 0.16 -10.93
CA ILE A 500 13.81 -0.54 -12.23
C ILE A 500 15.17 -0.35 -12.94
N GLY A 501 16.16 0.16 -12.20
CA GLY A 501 17.53 0.40 -12.68
C GLY A 501 17.93 1.87 -12.52
N TRP A 502 19.18 2.09 -12.10
CA TRP A 502 19.78 3.42 -12.03
C TRP A 502 20.23 3.84 -13.44
N PRO A 503 19.99 5.10 -13.86
CA PRO A 503 20.68 5.62 -15.04
C PRO A 503 22.19 5.43 -14.82
N ALA A 504 22.89 4.91 -15.83
CA ALA A 504 24.34 4.81 -15.75
C ALA A 504 24.90 6.20 -15.45
N ALA A 505 25.73 6.32 -14.40
CA ALA A 505 26.38 7.57 -14.04
C ALA A 505 27.15 8.08 -15.27
N SER A 506 26.71 9.22 -15.81
CA SER A 506 27.30 9.89 -16.97
C SER A 506 28.61 10.58 -16.63
#